data_AF-A0A7X8HJ34-F1
#
_entry.id   AF-A0A7X8HJ34-F1
#
_cell.length_a   1.000
_cell.length_b   1.000
_cell.length_c   1.000
_cell.angle_alpha   90.00
_cell.angle_beta   90.00
_cell.angle_gamma   90.00
#
_symmetry.space_group_name_H-M   'P 1'
#
loop_
_entity.id
_entity.type
_entity.pdbx_description
1 polymer ?
#
loop_
_entity_poly.entity_id
_entity_poly.type
_entity_poly.pdbx_seq_one_letter_code
_entity_poly.pdbx_strand_id
1 'polypeptide(L)'
;MQAKKHHNQDEFKQYSLEESVSLWMDGELPSDVDQLDSPYGRQLWENYHLIGDVLRSEDLAVEPSDLFYARVAKAIDEEPIVFAPNALKITKWKRWGLPAAAISAALVASLWVLQPEPIDEVTPVLASADELWVDYIDAHRSLAGAGPASYVSYSVGQ
;
A
#
# COMPACT_ATOMS: atom_id res chain seq x y z
N MET A 1 14.24 7.95 53.38
CA MET A 1 14.08 7.89 51.90
C MET A 1 12.99 6.87 51.60
N GLN A 2 11.77 7.33 51.33
CA GLN A 2 10.65 6.45 50.98
C GLN A 2 10.63 6.31 49.47
N ALA A 3 11.01 5.14 48.96
CA ALA A 3 10.91 4.82 47.55
C ALA A 3 9.42 4.61 47.21
N LYS A 4 8.87 5.53 46.43
CA LYS A 4 7.57 5.45 45.80
C LYS A 4 7.53 4.18 44.96
N LYS A 5 6.83 3.15 45.45
CA LYS A 5 6.54 1.95 44.67
C LYS A 5 5.51 2.38 43.61
N HIS A 6 5.98 2.63 42.40
CA HIS A 6 5.10 2.84 41.24
C HIS A 6 4.36 1.52 41.02
N HIS A 7 3.13 1.47 41.55
CA HIS A 7 2.17 0.42 41.31
C HIS A 7 1.55 0.67 39.93
N ASN A 8 2.33 0.41 38.88
CA ASN A 8 1.78 0.20 37.54
C ASN A 8 1.37 -1.27 37.50
N GLN A 9 0.22 -1.57 38.10
CA GLN A 9 -0.52 -2.76 37.72
C GLN A 9 -1.31 -2.33 36.50
N ASP A 10 -0.92 -2.84 35.33
CA ASP A 10 -1.79 -2.86 34.17
C ASP A 10 -3.09 -3.56 34.62
N GLU A 11 -4.13 -2.77 34.87
CA GLU A 11 -5.46 -3.30 35.19
C GLU A 11 -5.89 -4.14 33.99
N PHE A 12 -5.90 -5.46 34.14
CA PHE A 12 -6.54 -6.35 33.18
C PHE A 12 -8.04 -6.03 33.19
N LYS A 13 -8.44 -5.09 32.34
CA LYS A 13 -9.82 -4.64 32.21
C LYS A 13 -10.60 -5.81 31.60
N GLN A 14 -11.50 -6.39 32.40
CA GLN A 14 -12.38 -7.44 31.94
C GLN A 14 -13.59 -6.80 31.27
N TYR A 15 -13.73 -7.03 29.97
CA TYR A 15 -14.82 -6.52 29.15
C TYR A 15 -15.95 -7.55 29.08
N SER A 16 -17.20 -7.09 28.96
CA SER A 16 -18.30 -7.98 28.56
C SER A 16 -18.14 -8.38 27.09
N LEU A 17 -18.89 -9.38 26.63
CA LEU A 17 -18.86 -9.74 25.21
C LEU A 17 -19.35 -8.58 24.34
N GLU A 18 -20.37 -7.86 24.81
CA GLU A 18 -20.95 -6.69 24.15
C GLU A 18 -19.93 -5.57 23.97
N GLU A 19 -19.19 -5.29 25.03
CA GLU A 19 -18.11 -4.29 25.01
C GLU A 19 -16.95 -4.77 24.14
N SER A 20 -16.56 -6.04 24.24
CA SER A 20 -15.49 -6.62 23.41
C SER A 20 -15.80 -6.53 21.92
N VAL A 21 -17.02 -6.87 21.50
CA VAL A 21 -17.46 -6.77 20.10
C VAL A 21 -17.46 -5.32 19.62
N SER A 22 -17.91 -4.37 20.45
CA SER A 22 -17.82 -2.94 20.12
C SER A 22 -16.36 -2.49 19.94
N LEU A 23 -15.47 -2.88 20.85
CA LEU A 23 -14.04 -2.55 20.79
C LEU A 23 -13.37 -3.18 19.56
N TRP A 24 -13.77 -4.39 19.16
CA TRP A 24 -13.28 -5.02 17.93
C TRP A 24 -13.77 -4.30 16.68
N MET A 25 -15.03 -3.87 16.66
CA MET A 25 -15.62 -3.12 15.54
C MET A 25 -14.90 -1.77 15.32
N ASP A 26 -14.50 -1.11 16.41
CA ASP A 26 -13.77 0.16 16.38
C ASP A 26 -12.23 -0.03 16.22
N GLY A 27 -11.75 -1.27 16.24
CA GLY A 27 -10.32 -1.59 16.14
C GLY A 27 -9.49 -1.22 17.38
N GLU A 28 -10.14 -0.98 18.53
CA GLU A 28 -9.50 -0.66 19.80
C GLU A 28 -8.90 -1.89 20.48
N LEU A 29 -9.36 -3.09 20.12
CA LEU A 29 -8.83 -4.39 20.58
C LEU A 29 -8.63 -5.36 19.41
N PRO A 30 -7.68 -6.30 19.51
CA PRO A 30 -7.61 -7.43 18.58
C PRO A 30 -8.83 -8.34 18.75
N SER A 31 -9.45 -8.71 17.63
CA SER A 31 -10.62 -9.58 17.61
C SER A 31 -10.30 -11.01 18.05
N ASP A 32 -11.11 -11.57 18.94
CA ASP A 32 -11.08 -13.00 19.30
C ASP A 32 -12.14 -13.76 18.49
N VAL A 33 -11.66 -14.47 17.46
CA VAL A 33 -12.53 -15.18 16.50
C VAL A 33 -13.35 -16.29 17.16
N ASP A 34 -12.85 -16.91 18.23
CA ASP A 34 -13.54 -18.03 18.88
C ASP A 34 -14.78 -17.56 19.64
N GLN A 35 -14.73 -16.36 20.22
CA GLN A 35 -15.88 -15.74 20.89
C GLN A 35 -16.91 -15.24 19.88
N LEU A 36 -16.44 -14.71 18.74
CA LEU A 36 -17.28 -14.28 17.62
C LEU A 36 -18.02 -15.43 16.95
N ASP A 37 -17.44 -16.63 16.86
CA ASP A 37 -18.10 -17.78 16.20
C ASP A 37 -19.27 -18.37 17.02
N SER A 38 -19.46 -17.93 18.27
CA SER A 38 -20.65 -18.28 19.05
C SER A 38 -21.95 -17.74 18.39
N PRO A 39 -23.11 -18.41 18.54
CA PRO A 39 -24.37 -17.91 17.97
C PRO A 39 -24.74 -16.50 18.45
N TYR A 40 -24.46 -16.20 19.73
CA TYR A 40 -24.71 -14.89 20.31
C TYR A 40 -23.69 -13.84 19.83
N GLY A 41 -22.41 -14.21 19.72
CA GLY A 41 -21.37 -13.33 19.17
C GLY A 41 -21.64 -12.91 17.74
N ARG A 42 -22.04 -13.84 16.87
CA ARG A 42 -22.46 -13.55 15.49
C ARG A 42 -23.64 -12.59 15.42
N GLN A 43 -24.70 -12.86 16.19
CA GLN A 43 -25.88 -11.99 16.24
C GLN A 43 -25.50 -10.57 16.68
N LEU A 44 -24.61 -10.44 17.66
CA LEU A 44 -24.18 -9.15 18.16
C LEU A 44 -23.37 -8.37 17.12
N TRP A 45 -22.42 -9.04 16.45
CA TRP A 45 -21.64 -8.49 15.35
C TRP A 45 -22.55 -7.99 14.21
N GLU A 46 -23.51 -8.81 13.79
CA GLU A 46 -24.50 -8.46 12.76
C GLU A 46 -25.34 -7.24 13.17
N ASN A 47 -25.90 -7.25 14.38
CA ASN A 47 -26.73 -6.15 14.86
C ASN A 47 -25.97 -4.83 14.94
N TYR A 48 -24.73 -4.84 15.43
CA TYR A 48 -23.94 -3.62 15.56
C TYR A 48 -23.54 -3.05 14.20
N HIS A 49 -23.18 -3.91 13.24
CA HIS A 49 -22.96 -3.49 11.87
C HIS A 49 -24.23 -2.93 11.23
N LEU A 50 -25.40 -3.57 11.42
CA LEU A 50 -26.67 -3.08 10.89
C LEU A 50 -27.05 -1.71 11.45
N ILE A 51 -26.89 -1.50 12.76
CA ILE A 51 -27.09 -0.17 13.39
C ILE A 51 -26.15 0.85 12.73
N GLY A 52 -24.87 0.48 12.56
CA GLY A 52 -23.89 1.33 11.89
C GLY A 52 -24.27 1.69 10.46
N ASP A 53 -24.82 0.73 9.71
CA ASP A 53 -25.25 0.94 8.33
C ASP A 53 -26.48 1.83 8.25
N VAL A 54 -27.49 1.61 9.09
CA VAL A 54 -28.68 2.49 9.24
C VAL A 54 -28.27 3.93 9.56
N LEU A 55 -27.29 4.12 10.45
CA LEU A 55 -26.80 5.46 10.83
C LEU A 55 -26.05 6.17 9.69
N ARG A 56 -25.45 5.43 8.74
CA ARG A 56 -24.77 6.01 7.57
C ARG A 56 -25.72 6.31 6.42
N SER A 57 -26.65 5.40 6.13
CA SER A 57 -27.70 5.57 5.12
C SER A 57 -28.75 4.46 5.23
N GLU A 58 -30.02 4.79 5.04
CA GLU A 58 -31.09 3.79 4.93
C GLU A 58 -30.87 2.82 3.76
N ASP A 59 -30.19 3.25 2.69
CA ASP A 59 -29.86 2.38 1.55
C ASP A 59 -28.93 1.22 1.92
N LEU A 60 -28.17 1.34 3.02
CA LEU A 60 -27.26 0.32 3.52
C LEU A 60 -27.93 -0.60 4.56
N ALA A 61 -29.15 -0.30 4.99
CA ALA A 61 -29.91 -1.08 5.98
C ALA A 61 -30.50 -2.36 5.36
N VAL A 62 -29.65 -3.15 4.71
CA VAL A 62 -30.02 -4.38 4.03
C VAL A 62 -29.58 -5.55 4.90
N GLU A 63 -30.54 -6.38 5.31
CA GLU A 63 -30.27 -7.64 5.99
C GLU A 63 -30.05 -8.74 4.94
N PRO A 64 -28.82 -9.29 4.79
CA PRO A 64 -28.57 -10.34 3.83
C PRO A 64 -29.25 -11.65 4.25
N SER A 65 -29.79 -12.38 3.28
CA SER A 65 -30.40 -13.69 3.57
C SER A 65 -29.36 -14.74 3.98
N ASP A 66 -29.74 -15.73 4.79
CA ASP A 66 -28.90 -16.88 5.16
C ASP A 66 -28.25 -17.58 3.94
N LEU A 67 -28.99 -17.69 2.83
CA LEU A 67 -28.48 -18.30 1.60
C LEU A 67 -27.37 -17.48 0.95
N PHE A 68 -27.39 -16.16 1.10
CA PHE A 68 -26.33 -15.29 0.62
C PHE A 68 -25.05 -15.52 1.43
N TYR A 69 -25.14 -15.52 2.77
CA TYR A 69 -24.01 -15.85 3.64
C TYR A 69 -23.42 -17.22 3.32
N ALA A 70 -24.25 -18.25 3.19
CA ALA A 70 -23.80 -19.60 2.86
C ALA A 70 -23.06 -19.67 1.51
N ARG A 71 -23.54 -18.91 0.51
CA ARG A 71 -22.87 -18.83 -0.80
C ARG A 71 -21.54 -18.11 -0.74
N VAL A 72 -21.45 -17.01 0.01
CA VAL A 72 -20.22 -16.24 0.18
C VAL A 72 -19.19 -17.05 0.97
N ALA A 73 -19.58 -17.64 2.09
CA ALA A 73 -18.71 -18.51 2.90
C ALA A 73 -18.15 -19.66 2.06
N LYS A 74 -19.02 -20.35 1.31
CA LYS A 74 -18.59 -21.41 0.39
C LYS A 74 -17.61 -20.90 -0.67
N ALA A 75 -17.86 -19.74 -1.26
CA ALA A 75 -16.97 -19.18 -2.27
C ALA A 75 -15.59 -18.87 -1.69
N ILE A 76 -15.52 -18.34 -0.46
CA ILE A 76 -14.28 -18.07 0.27
C ILE A 76 -13.53 -19.38 0.58
N ASP A 77 -14.23 -20.42 1.02
CA ASP A 77 -13.63 -21.74 1.29
C ASP A 77 -13.06 -22.40 0.02
N GLU A 78 -13.64 -22.11 -1.14
CA GLU A 78 -13.18 -22.57 -2.45
C GLU A 78 -12.00 -21.75 -2.99
N GLU A 79 -11.64 -20.62 -2.39
CA GLU A 79 -10.51 -19.80 -2.85
C GLU A 79 -9.18 -20.54 -2.61
N PRO A 80 -8.31 -20.65 -3.62
CA PRO A 80 -6.98 -21.22 -3.43
C PRO A 80 -6.18 -20.30 -2.51
N ILE A 81 -5.53 -20.87 -1.49
CA ILE A 81 -4.64 -20.13 -0.57
C ILE A 81 -3.53 -19.50 -1.41
N VAL A 82 -3.66 -18.21 -1.70
CA VAL A 82 -2.62 -17.43 -2.38
C VAL A 82 -1.54 -17.17 -1.36
N PHE A 83 -0.55 -18.06 -1.28
CA PHE A 83 0.74 -17.70 -0.70
C PHE A 83 1.23 -16.44 -1.43
N ALA A 84 1.57 -15.40 -0.65
CA ALA A 84 1.98 -14.08 -1.11
C ALA A 84 2.72 -14.14 -2.45
N PRO A 85 2.46 -13.21 -3.39
CA PRO A 85 3.06 -13.23 -4.72
C PRO A 85 4.54 -13.53 -4.56
N ASN A 86 4.96 -14.72 -5.02
CA ASN A 86 6.37 -15.13 -5.02
C ASN A 86 7.11 -13.90 -5.49
N ALA A 87 7.89 -13.27 -4.61
CA ALA A 87 8.66 -12.10 -4.98
C ALA A 87 9.58 -12.61 -6.09
N LEU A 88 9.17 -12.39 -7.34
CA LEU A 88 9.91 -12.82 -8.50
C LEU A 88 11.27 -12.17 -8.27
N LYS A 89 12.27 -13.00 -7.98
CA LYS A 89 13.65 -12.53 -7.82
C LYS A 89 14.04 -12.04 -9.21
N ILE A 90 13.71 -10.80 -9.54
CA ILE A 90 14.11 -10.16 -10.77
C ILE A 90 15.63 -10.17 -10.67
N THR A 91 16.26 -11.08 -11.41
CA THR A 91 17.70 -11.21 -11.46
C THR A 91 18.26 -9.86 -11.89
N LYS A 92 18.92 -9.15 -10.97
CA LYS A 92 19.44 -7.78 -11.18
C LYS A 92 20.35 -7.69 -12.41
N TRP A 93 20.90 -8.82 -12.89
CA TRP A 93 21.73 -8.90 -14.09
C TRP A 93 21.04 -8.51 -15.39
N LYS A 94 19.72 -8.66 -15.53
CA LYS A 94 19.03 -8.25 -16.77
C LYS A 94 18.83 -6.74 -16.90
N ARG A 95 18.99 -5.95 -15.83
CA ARG A 95 18.81 -4.48 -15.86
C ARG A 95 20.07 -3.71 -16.26
N TRP A 96 21.24 -4.35 -16.34
CA TRP A 96 22.52 -3.67 -16.56
C TRP A 96 23.28 -4.16 -17.81
N GLY A 97 22.79 -5.20 -18.50
CA GLY A 97 23.48 -5.79 -19.65
C GLY A 97 23.12 -5.20 -21.02
N LEU A 98 22.25 -4.19 -21.11
CA LEU A 98 21.68 -3.72 -22.39
C LEU A 98 21.89 -2.23 -22.78
N PRO A 99 22.48 -1.30 -22.00
CA PRO A 99 22.71 0.06 -22.49
C PRO A 99 24.13 0.25 -23.08
N ALA A 100 24.65 -0.71 -23.85
CA ALA A 100 25.97 -0.57 -24.51
C ALA A 100 25.99 -0.98 -25.99
N ALA A 101 24.85 -1.39 -26.58
CA ALA A 101 24.81 -1.90 -27.96
C ALA A 101 24.05 -0.99 -28.95
N ALA A 102 23.81 0.29 -28.62
CA ALA A 102 23.13 1.25 -29.50
C ALA A 102 24.06 2.34 -30.08
N ILE A 103 25.39 2.13 -30.07
CA ILE A 103 26.38 3.13 -30.52
C ILE A 103 27.03 2.78 -31.89
N SER A 104 26.70 1.70 -32.60
CA SER A 104 27.53 1.32 -33.78
C SER A 104 26.85 0.83 -35.06
N ALA A 105 25.54 0.96 -35.25
CA ALA A 105 24.89 0.44 -36.47
C ALA A 105 23.97 1.44 -37.22
N ALA A 106 24.17 2.75 -37.05
CA ALA A 106 23.45 3.77 -37.84
C ALA A 106 24.41 4.68 -38.65
N LEU A 107 25.62 4.22 -38.97
CA LEU A 107 26.60 4.98 -39.76
C LEU A 107 26.87 4.39 -41.17
N VAL A 108 26.14 3.38 -41.65
CA VAL A 108 26.48 2.74 -42.94
C VAL A 108 25.42 2.88 -44.04
N ALA A 109 24.24 3.48 -43.80
CA ALA A 109 23.18 3.55 -44.81
C ALA A 109 22.66 4.97 -45.16
N SER A 110 23.52 5.99 -45.11
CA SER A 110 23.21 7.31 -45.69
C SER A 110 24.39 7.89 -46.46
N LEU A 111 25.03 7.06 -47.28
CA LEU A 111 25.95 7.51 -48.31
C LEU A 111 25.18 7.73 -49.62
N TRP A 112 24.32 8.75 -49.66
CA TRP A 112 23.95 9.41 -50.91
C TRP A 112 23.14 10.67 -50.62
N VAL A 113 23.58 11.78 -51.23
CA VAL A 113 22.91 13.10 -51.36
C VAL A 113 23.48 14.22 -50.47
N LEU A 114 24.39 14.97 -51.11
CA LEU A 114 24.69 16.41 -51.01
C LEU A 114 25.37 16.98 -49.75
N GLN A 115 26.62 17.44 -49.92
CA GLN A 115 27.27 18.42 -49.06
C GLN A 115 26.61 19.81 -49.20
N PRO A 116 26.46 20.53 -48.07
CA PRO A 116 26.98 21.89 -48.00
C PRO A 116 27.76 22.20 -46.70
N GLU A 117 28.76 23.08 -46.87
CA GLU A 117 29.69 23.83 -45.97
C GLU A 117 29.61 23.74 -44.42
N PRO A 118 30.77 23.83 -43.71
CA PRO A 118 30.86 23.76 -42.26
C PRO A 118 30.39 25.07 -41.59
N ILE A 119 29.39 24.96 -40.71
CA ILE A 119 29.02 26.02 -39.78
C ILE A 119 29.57 25.59 -38.41
N ASP A 120 30.56 26.34 -37.90
CA ASP A 120 31.01 26.23 -36.50
C ASP A 120 29.88 26.71 -35.59
N GLU A 121 28.98 25.81 -35.23
CA GLU A 121 27.89 26.09 -34.31
C GLU A 121 28.18 25.44 -32.96
N VAL A 122 28.71 26.24 -32.03
CA VAL A 122 28.80 25.88 -30.61
C VAL A 122 27.37 25.77 -30.09
N THR A 123 26.83 24.56 -30.06
CA THR A 123 25.52 24.31 -29.44
C THR A 123 25.68 24.43 -27.92
N PRO A 124 25.08 25.44 -27.26
CA PRO A 124 24.99 25.40 -25.80
C PRO A 124 24.11 24.21 -25.42
N VAL A 125 24.62 23.35 -24.55
CA VAL A 125 23.83 22.31 -23.89
C VAL A 125 22.73 23.01 -23.09
N LEU A 126 21.49 22.95 -23.56
CA LEU A 126 20.39 23.75 -23.00
C LEU A 126 19.63 23.10 -21.83
N ALA A 127 19.99 21.89 -21.38
CA ALA A 127 19.58 21.39 -20.06
C ALA A 127 20.33 20.10 -19.74
N SER A 128 20.89 20.03 -18.52
CA SER A 128 21.35 18.76 -17.95
C SER A 128 20.15 17.96 -17.47
N ALA A 129 20.15 16.64 -17.69
CA ALA A 129 19.10 15.75 -17.20
C ALA A 129 18.94 15.78 -15.67
N ASP A 130 20.01 16.15 -14.95
CA ASP A 130 19.98 16.34 -13.50
C ASP A 130 19.12 17.55 -13.08
N GLU A 131 19.09 18.62 -13.89
CA GLU A 131 18.31 19.84 -13.58
C GLU A 131 16.81 19.61 -13.83
N LEU A 132 16.45 18.88 -14.90
CA LEU A 132 15.06 18.53 -15.20
C LEU A 132 14.41 17.67 -14.09
N TRP A 133 15.21 16.83 -13.42
CA TRP A 133 14.72 15.97 -12.36
C TRP A 133 14.42 16.76 -11.07
N VAL A 134 15.27 17.73 -10.75
CA VAL A 134 15.10 18.62 -9.59
C VAL A 134 13.87 19.50 -9.77
N ASP A 135 13.71 20.13 -10.94
CA ASP A 135 12.53 20.96 -11.24
C ASP A 135 11.22 20.17 -11.22
N TYR A 136 11.25 18.92 -11.69
CA TYR A 136 10.08 18.03 -11.64
C TYR A 136 9.68 17.66 -10.21
N ILE A 137 10.64 17.37 -9.34
CA ILE A 137 10.41 17.05 -7.91
C ILE A 137 9.83 18.27 -7.18
N ASP A 138 10.39 19.46 -7.40
CA ASP A 138 9.90 20.69 -6.79
C ASP A 138 8.50 21.08 -7.29
N ALA A 139 8.23 20.91 -8.60
CA ALA A 139 6.89 21.09 -9.16
C ALA A 139 5.88 20.14 -8.50
N HIS A 140 6.20 18.85 -8.38
CA HIS A 140 5.34 17.86 -7.72
C HIS A 140 5.07 18.22 -6.26
N ARG A 141 6.09 18.70 -5.53
CA ARG A 141 5.94 19.12 -4.13
C ARG A 141 5.05 20.36 -3.99
N SER A 142 5.12 21.29 -4.93
CA SER A 142 4.25 22.47 -4.95
C SER A 142 2.78 22.13 -5.21
N LEU A 143 2.51 21.11 -6.03
CA LEU A 143 1.15 20.68 -6.39
C LEU A 143 0.49 19.84 -5.30
N ALA A 144 1.27 19.00 -4.61
CA ALA A 144 0.77 18.05 -3.60
C ALA A 144 0.60 18.66 -2.20
N GLY A 145 1.04 19.91 -1.98
CA GLY A 145 1.06 20.54 -0.66
C GLY A 145 2.12 19.93 0.27
N ALA A 146 2.47 20.66 1.34
CA ALA A 146 3.52 20.26 2.28
C ALA A 146 3.07 19.09 3.19
N GLY A 147 3.05 17.87 2.66
CA GLY A 147 2.93 16.64 3.44
C GLY A 147 4.30 16.20 3.99
N PRO A 148 4.39 15.65 5.22
CA PRO A 148 5.64 15.17 5.76
C PRO A 148 6.12 13.94 4.98
N ALA A 149 7.18 14.10 4.20
CA ALA A 149 7.87 12.99 3.57
C ALA A 149 8.76 12.31 4.62
N SER A 150 8.32 11.17 5.15
CA SER A 150 9.16 10.32 6.02
C SER A 150 10.17 9.56 5.17
N TYR A 151 11.44 9.93 5.29
CA TYR A 151 12.54 9.22 4.66
C TYR A 151 12.83 7.93 5.45
N VAL A 152 12.60 6.76 4.83
CA VAL A 152 12.97 5.47 5.40
C VAL A 152 14.25 5.01 4.73
N SER A 153 15.35 4.97 5.48
CA SER A 153 16.59 4.34 5.04
C SER A 153 16.64 2.90 5.53
N TYR A 154 17.03 1.98 4.65
CA TYR A 154 17.35 0.60 5.03
C TYR A 154 18.86 0.46 5.12
N SER A 155 19.37 0.23 6.33
CA SER A 155 20.72 -0.29 6.50
C SER A 155 20.71 -1.78 6.16
N VAL A 156 21.28 -2.13 5.00
CA VAL A 156 21.63 -3.51 4.71
C VAL A 156 22.82 -3.88 5.60
N GLY A 157 22.55 -4.71 6.61
CA GLY A 157 23.57 -5.33 7.47
C GLY A 157 24.48 -6.24 6.66
N GLN A 158 25.76 -6.24 7.02
CA GLN A 158 26.86 -6.97 6.37
C GLN A 158 26.79 -8.48 6.58
#